data_AF-A0A6N7XYF1-F1
#
_entry.id   AF-A0A6N7XYF1-F1
#
_cell.length_a   1.000
_cell.length_b   1.000
_cell.length_c   1.000
_cell.angle_alpha   90.00
_cell.angle_beta   90.00
_cell.angle_gamma   90.00
#
_symmetry.space_group_name_H-M   'P 1'
#
loop_
_entity.id
_entity.type
_entity.pdbx_description
1 polymer ?
#
loop_
_entity_poly.entity_id
_entity_poly.type
_entity_poly.pdbx_seq_one_letter_code
_entity_poly.pdbx_strand_id
1 'polypeptide(L)'
;METILNDVCKIVSNLFNISLDDVKNNEERCLFSQPFYFRPTELLFIFFYLEEKYNIHFDEKDVFDFSFISIRSIANNVSNHINN
;
A
#
# COMPACT_ATOMS: atom_id res chain seq x y z
N MET A 1 10.48 -6.07 15.73
CA MET A 1 9.32 -6.65 15.02
C MET A 1 8.89 -5.61 14.00
N GLU A 2 9.08 -5.90 12.71
CA GLU A 2 8.67 -4.96 11.66
C GLU A 2 7.16 -5.06 11.48
N THR A 3 6.45 -3.93 11.60
CA THR A 3 5.01 -3.88 11.38
C THR A 3 4.71 -3.94 9.89
N ILE A 4 3.58 -4.56 9.48
CA ILE A 4 3.15 -4.61 8.06
C ILE A 4 3.17 -3.21 7.44
N LEU A 5 2.74 -2.19 8.18
CA LEU A 5 2.82 -0.80 7.76
C LEU A 5 4.25 -0.34 7.39
N ASN A 6 5.25 -0.64 8.23
CA ASN A 6 6.63 -0.26 7.93
C ASN A 6 7.15 -0.95 6.66
N ASP A 7 6.78 -2.22 6.47
CA ASP A 7 7.17 -2.96 5.27
C ASP A 7 6.48 -2.40 4.02
N VAL A 8 5.18 -2.11 4.06
CA VAL A 8 4.46 -1.46 2.95
C VAL A 8 5.06 -0.08 2.65
N CYS A 9 5.43 0.72 3.64
CA CYS A 9 6.14 1.98 3.42
C CYS A 9 7.48 1.78 2.70
N LYS A 10 8.26 0.76 3.07
CA LYS A 10 9.51 0.42 2.36
C LYS A 10 9.26 -0.04 0.93
N ILE A 11 8.21 -0.83 0.69
CA ILE A 11 7.83 -1.27 -0.65
C ILE A 11 7.51 -0.06 -1.52
N VAL A 12 6.62 0.83 -1.07
CA VAL A 12 6.25 2.04 -1.82
C VAL A 12 7.48 2.93 -2.08
N SER A 13 8.32 3.13 -1.07
CA SER A 13 9.58 3.89 -1.19
C SER A 13 10.47 3.30 -2.28
N ASN A 14 10.67 1.98 -2.29
CA ASN A 14 11.52 1.29 -3.24
C ASN A 14 10.93 1.24 -4.66
N LEU A 15 9.64 0.95 -4.80
CA LEU A 15 8.98 0.80 -6.10
C LEU A 15 8.93 2.11 -6.90
N PHE A 16 8.76 3.25 -6.21
CA PHE A 16 8.57 4.55 -6.84
C PHE A 16 9.73 5.52 -6.61
N ASN A 17 10.83 5.06 -6.01
CA ASN A 17 12.00 5.87 -5.69
C ASN A 17 11.67 7.15 -4.90
N ILE A 18 10.80 7.01 -3.90
CA ILE A 18 10.39 8.08 -2.97
C ILE A 18 11.15 7.88 -1.66
N SER A 19 11.57 8.96 -1.01
CA SER A 19 12.27 8.83 0.28
C SER A 19 11.38 8.12 1.30
N LEU A 20 11.96 7.19 2.07
CA LEU A 20 11.20 6.44 3.08
C LEU A 20 10.58 7.37 4.13
N ASP A 21 11.28 8.46 4.46
CA ASP A 21 10.78 9.46 5.41
C ASP A 21 9.55 10.19 4.87
N ASP A 22 9.55 10.60 3.59
CA ASP A 22 8.38 11.23 2.97
C ASP A 22 7.20 10.28 2.90
N VAL A 23 7.45 9.00 2.60
CA VAL A 23 6.42 7.96 2.59
C VAL A 23 5.80 7.80 3.97
N LYS A 24 6.62 7.64 5.02
CA LYS A 24 6.16 7.46 6.40
C LYS A 24 5.42 8.69 6.93
N ASN A 25 5.93 9.88 6.66
CA ASN A 25 5.31 11.13 7.11
C ASN A 25 3.95 11.40 6.44
N ASN A 26 3.63 10.68 5.35
CA ASN A 26 2.41 10.85 4.58
C ASN A 26 1.60 9.56 4.43
N GLU A 27 1.81 8.54 5.28
CA GLU A 27 1.18 7.23 5.14
C GLU A 27 -0.36 7.24 5.19
N GLU A 28 -0.95 8.27 5.80
CA GLU A 28 -2.40 8.51 5.89
C GLU A 28 -2.95 9.32 4.70
N ARG A 29 -2.08 9.93 3.89
CA ARG A 29 -2.50 10.81 2.79
C ARG A 29 -3.03 10.00 1.62
N CYS A 30 -3.91 10.64 0.85
CA CYS A 30 -4.45 10.08 -0.37
C CYS A 30 -3.32 9.87 -1.40
N LEU A 31 -3.20 8.65 -1.91
CA LEU A 31 -2.18 8.29 -2.89
C LEU A 31 -2.38 9.01 -4.23
N PHE A 32 -3.61 9.40 -4.58
CA PHE A 32 -3.93 10.11 -5.83
C PHE A 32 -3.66 11.62 -5.80
N SER A 33 -3.28 12.18 -4.65
CA SER A 33 -3.01 13.62 -4.49
C SER A 33 -1.63 13.88 -3.88
N GLN A 34 -1.32 15.13 -3.53
CA GLN A 34 -0.04 15.43 -2.89
C GLN A 34 0.14 14.61 -1.61
N PRO A 35 1.34 14.04 -1.37
CA PRO A 35 2.57 14.24 -2.17
C PRO A 35 2.82 13.21 -3.28
N PHE A 36 2.00 12.15 -3.38
CA PHE A 36 2.32 10.95 -4.17
C PHE A 36 1.89 11.03 -5.63
N TYR A 37 0.70 11.58 -5.91
CA TYR A 37 0.12 11.66 -7.26
C TYR A 37 0.12 10.34 -8.04
N PHE A 38 -0.08 9.22 -7.34
CA PHE A 38 -0.16 7.91 -7.99
C PHE A 38 -1.34 7.84 -8.93
N ARG A 39 -1.09 7.27 -10.09
CA ARG A 39 -2.07 6.86 -11.08
C ARG A 39 -2.63 5.49 -10.70
N PRO A 40 -3.84 5.14 -11.17
CA PRO A 40 -4.41 3.81 -10.94
C PRO A 40 -3.47 2.66 -11.32
N THR A 41 -2.66 2.82 -12.38
CA THR A 41 -1.67 1.81 -12.80
C THR A 41 -0.57 1.56 -11.78
N GLU A 42 -0.17 2.59 -11.02
CA GLU A 42 0.85 2.48 -9.97
C GLU A 42 0.27 1.75 -8.75
N LEU A 43 -1.00 1.97 -8.43
CA LEU A 43 -1.70 1.19 -7.41
C LEU A 43 -1.85 -0.28 -7.79
N LEU A 44 -2.16 -0.59 -9.06
CA LEU A 44 -2.19 -1.98 -9.54
C LEU A 44 -0.82 -2.66 -9.38
N PHE A 45 0.27 -1.92 -9.56
CA PHE A 45 1.60 -2.46 -9.35
C PHE A 45 1.87 -2.79 -7.87
N ILE A 46 1.47 -1.89 -6.95
CA ILE A 46 1.52 -2.16 -5.50
C ILE A 46 0.67 -3.39 -5.16
N PHE A 47 -0.55 -3.45 -5.69
CA PHE A 47 -1.50 -4.52 -5.45
C PHE A 47 -0.91 -5.90 -5.79
N PHE A 48 -0.46 -6.10 -7.03
CA PHE A 48 0.09 -7.40 -7.45
C PHE A 48 1.38 -7.76 -6.70
N TYR A 49 2.21 -6.77 -6.40
CA TYR A 49 3.43 -6.99 -5.61
C TYR A 49 3.10 -7.49 -4.20
N LEU A 50 2.05 -6.95 -3.56
CA LEU A 50 1.64 -7.36 -2.22
C LEU A 50 1.01 -8.76 -2.22
N GLU A 51 0.20 -9.11 -3.24
CA GLU A 51 -0.32 -10.47 -3.40
C GLU A 51 0.83 -11.50 -3.47
N GLU A 52 1.82 -11.25 -4.32
CA GLU A 52 2.98 -12.13 -4.47
C GLU A 52 3.81 -12.20 -3.18
N LYS A 53 4.14 -11.05 -2.58
CA LYS A 53 5.01 -11.00 -1.39
C LYS A 53 4.41 -11.68 -0.17
N TYR A 54 3.11 -11.48 0.06
CA TYR A 54 2.42 -11.99 1.23
C TYR A 54 1.67 -13.30 0.99
N ASN A 55 1.67 -13.79 -0.26
CA ASN A 55 0.90 -14.96 -0.69
C ASN A 55 -0.58 -14.84 -0.30
N ILE A 56 -1.16 -13.67 -0.58
CA ILE A 56 -2.57 -13.33 -0.34
C ILE A 56 -3.27 -13.09 -1.67
N HIS A 57 -4.60 -13.11 -1.66
CA HIS A 57 -5.42 -12.75 -2.81
C HIS A 57 -6.43 -11.68 -2.42
N PHE A 58 -6.31 -10.50 -3.04
CA PHE A 58 -7.30 -9.44 -2.86
C PHE A 58 -8.46 -9.67 -3.81
N ASP A 59 -9.69 -9.46 -3.34
CA ASP A 59 -10.87 -9.57 -4.17
C ASP A 59 -11.39 -8.18 -4.62
N GLU A 60 -12.44 -8.15 -5.45
CA GLU A 60 -13.00 -6.89 -5.94
C GLU A 60 -13.41 -5.93 -4.80
N LYS A 61 -13.90 -6.44 -3.67
CA LYS A 61 -14.36 -5.59 -2.56
C LYS A 61 -13.18 -4.82 -1.94
N ASP A 62 -12.00 -5.43 -1.93
CA ASP A 62 -10.78 -4.81 -1.42
C ASP A 62 -10.35 -3.62 -2.28
N VAL A 63 -10.68 -3.65 -3.58
CA VAL A 63 -10.37 -2.55 -4.51
C VAL A 63 -11.43 -1.44 -4.45
N PHE A 64 -12.71 -1.80 -4.29
CA PHE A 64 -13.82 -0.83 -4.32
C PHE A 64 -14.04 -0.06 -3.00
N ASP A 65 -13.69 -0.63 -1.85
CA ASP A 65 -14.00 -0.04 -0.52
C ASP A 65 -12.96 0.98 -0.01
N PHE A 66 -12.31 1.74 -0.89
CA PHE A 66 -11.25 2.70 -0.54
C PHE A 66 -10.01 2.07 0.16
N SER A 67 -9.83 0.75 0.12
CA SER A 67 -8.70 0.09 0.81
C SER A 67 -7.33 0.52 0.28
N PHE A 68 -7.27 1.06 -0.94
CA PHE A 68 -6.05 1.55 -1.59
C PHE A 68 -5.97 3.08 -1.65
N ILE A 69 -6.74 3.80 -0.82
CA ILE A 69 -6.68 5.27 -0.79
C ILE A 69 -5.39 5.81 -0.15
N SER A 70 -4.83 5.11 0.85
CA SER A 70 -3.63 5.51 1.59
C SER A 70 -2.74 4.29 1.87
N ILE A 71 -1.48 4.53 2.20
CA ILE A 71 -0.52 3.46 2.53
C ILE A 71 -0.96 2.71 3.79
N ARG A 72 -1.52 3.43 4.77
CA ARG A 72 -2.08 2.79 5.96
C ARG A 72 -3.28 1.90 5.64
N SER A 73 -4.20 2.34 4.77
CA SER A 73 -5.33 1.51 4.36
C SER A 73 -4.86 0.23 3.68
N ILE A 74 -3.84 0.32 2.83
CA ILE A 74 -3.22 -0.84 2.17
C ILE A 74 -2.63 -1.78 3.23
N ALA A 75 -1.85 -1.27 4.17
CA ALA A 75 -1.25 -2.08 5.23
C ALA A 75 -2.30 -2.77 6.13
N ASN A 76 -3.41 -2.09 6.43
CA ASN A 76 -4.52 -2.67 7.18
C ASN A 76 -5.19 -3.79 6.37
N ASN A 77 -5.41 -3.60 5.07
CA ASN A 77 -6.02 -4.62 4.22
C ASN A 77 -5.12 -5.87 4.12
N VAL A 78 -3.81 -5.69 3.88
CA VAL A 78 -2.81 -6.79 3.95
C VAL A 78 -2.87 -7.51 5.30
N SER A 79 -2.91 -6.76 6.40
CA SER A 79 -2.99 -7.35 7.75
C SER A 79 -4.25 -8.19 7.94
N ASN A 80 -5.39 -7.77 7.40
CA ASN A 80 -6.64 -8.52 7.49
C ASN A 80 -6.54 -9.84 6.71
N HIS A 81 -5.90 -9.86 5.55
CA HIS A 81 -5.71 -11.09 4.77
C HIS A 81 -4.75 -12.08 5.41
N ILE A 82 -3.69 -11.60 6.08
CA ILE A 82 -2.71 -12.50 6.74
C ILE A 82 -3.28 -13.13 8.01
N ASN A 83 -4.18 -12.43 8.70
CA ASN A 83 -4.75 -12.90 9.98
C ASN A 83 -6.05 -13.72 9.81
N ASN A 84 -6.56 -13.86 8.59
CA ASN A 84 -7.72 -14.70 8.24
C ASN A 84 -7.27 -16.04 7.66
#